data_AF-A0A367KUJ8-F1
#
_entry.id   AF-A0A367KUJ8-F1
#
_cell.length_a   1.000
_cell.length_b   1.000
_cell.length_c   1.000
_cell.angle_alpha   90.00
_cell.angle_beta   90.00
_cell.angle_gamma   90.00
#
_symmetry.space_group_name_H-M   'P 1'
#
loop_
_entity.id
_entity.type
_entity.pdbx_description
1 polymer ?
#
loop_
_entity_poly.entity_id
_entity_poly.type
_entity_poly.pdbx_seq_one_letter_code
_entity_poly.pdbx_strand_id
1 'polypeptide(L)'
;HLDREHSEEDSKGALLSWLRNAQKKVSTSLITNSVPKQWVDLNNNPNFFVSDTAQQEYVTRDHWQRESGHDICGMQGCNSVVSKSGKQHCRMCGFLFCGIHTQYEIKLDRHAQHDPENGVWCKVCMGCYVSRDEYMNHQGVTRNKTDALLSKRAKIIDKVHLESNRLEKRLEKLARIHLSADSPFGNDRFSNGLLSPSNSVQSMSLDRTESVSSRDSLGSILSPKSTFVSNNNSILSMKLKYRDGEQSVTKWEDDKSVKKCPYCESTFTLINRKHHCRLCGKVVCGNVRCSKMIPLFIDMSSDTFDVEPVGDTRACCHCVRYAFRRKLINEQTQNSPVVFRLYNQLSITQRNIESQLPRFHQLILALEKQKTISKTHESFIRASQIRKSLLDNFALYDTLVKSIKALPARSPCMKRLQTNICTASNIYLQQNMLPLQMLPRILKEKPERKQLKQQLDTYIEQSNLIQGFICDAASEGRTDDIKTLEMSLRELQCEIDSIQSKLD
;
A
#
# COMPACT_ATOMS: atom_id res chain seq x y z
N HIS A 1 21.81 -21.94 -13.96
CA HIS A 1 21.20 -23.27 -14.08
C HIS A 1 19.74 -23.19 -13.67
N LEU A 2 18.87 -23.15 -14.68
CA LEU A 2 17.41 -23.33 -14.56
C LEU A 2 17.04 -24.13 -15.81
N ASP A 3 17.23 -25.45 -15.73
CA ASP A 3 17.13 -26.34 -16.88
C ASP A 3 15.66 -26.70 -17.18
N ARG A 4 15.40 -27.04 -18.44
CA ARG A 4 14.07 -26.98 -19.09
C ARG A 4 13.19 -28.21 -18.82
N GLU A 5 13.19 -28.73 -17.59
CA GLU A 5 12.50 -29.98 -17.21
C GLU A 5 11.58 -29.83 -15.99
N HIS A 6 10.62 -28.91 -16.04
CA HIS A 6 9.49 -28.92 -15.10
C HIS A 6 8.17 -28.93 -15.89
N SER A 7 7.42 -30.02 -15.78
CA SER A 7 6.13 -30.16 -16.45
C SER A 7 5.07 -29.23 -15.83
N GLU A 8 4.05 -28.84 -16.60
CA GLU A 8 2.88 -28.13 -16.06
C GLU A 8 2.02 -29.03 -15.12
N GLU A 9 2.32 -30.32 -14.98
CA GLU A 9 1.59 -31.23 -14.08
C GLU A 9 2.16 -31.23 -12.66
N ASP A 10 3.48 -31.22 -12.51
CA ASP A 10 4.16 -31.15 -11.20
C ASP A 10 3.78 -29.86 -10.44
N SER A 11 3.69 -28.75 -11.17
CA SER A 11 3.29 -27.45 -10.63
C SER A 11 1.81 -27.41 -10.23
N LYS A 12 0.90 -28.11 -10.96
CA LYS A 12 -0.50 -28.32 -10.54
C LYS A 12 -0.59 -29.19 -9.29
N GLY A 13 0.20 -30.26 -9.20
CA GLY A 13 0.26 -31.15 -8.04
C GLY A 13 0.69 -30.39 -6.78
N ALA A 14 1.77 -29.60 -6.86
CA ALA A 14 2.25 -28.76 -5.78
C ALA A 14 1.21 -27.71 -5.33
N LEU A 15 0.56 -27.01 -6.26
CA LEU A 15 -0.50 -26.03 -5.97
C LEU A 15 -1.74 -26.65 -5.30
N LEU A 16 -2.19 -27.82 -5.77
CA LEU A 16 -3.35 -28.52 -5.19
C LEU A 16 -3.03 -29.15 -3.82
N SER A 17 -1.78 -29.57 -3.60
CA SER A 17 -1.28 -30.01 -2.29
C SER A 17 -1.19 -28.82 -1.31
N TRP A 18 -0.65 -27.69 -1.78
CA TRP A 18 -0.58 -26.45 -1.00
C TRP A 18 -1.97 -25.93 -0.63
N LEU A 19 -2.93 -25.90 -1.57
CA LEU A 19 -4.33 -25.51 -1.32
C LEU A 19 -4.99 -26.38 -0.25
N ARG A 20 -4.85 -27.71 -0.33
CA ARG A 20 -5.37 -28.64 0.68
C ARG A 20 -4.72 -28.42 2.05
N ASN A 21 -3.41 -28.21 2.09
CA ASN A 21 -2.68 -27.95 3.33
C ASN A 21 -2.99 -26.56 3.93
N ALA A 22 -3.27 -25.55 3.10
CA ALA A 22 -3.72 -24.24 3.54
C ALA A 22 -5.14 -24.34 4.16
N GLN A 23 -6.09 -24.98 3.48
CA GLN A 23 -7.42 -25.26 4.04
C GLN A 23 -7.33 -26.01 5.37
N LYS A 24 -6.53 -27.09 5.45
CA LYS A 24 -6.39 -27.90 6.68
C LYS A 24 -5.81 -27.12 7.86
N LYS A 25 -4.93 -26.14 7.62
CA LYS A 25 -4.40 -25.20 8.63
C LYS A 25 -5.43 -24.15 9.06
N VAL A 26 -6.29 -23.70 8.15
CA VAL A 26 -7.40 -22.78 8.49
C VAL A 26 -8.44 -23.50 9.35
N SER A 27 -8.86 -24.71 8.97
CA SER A 27 -9.81 -25.52 9.74
C SER A 27 -9.33 -25.81 11.16
N THR A 28 -8.05 -26.16 11.35
CA THR A 28 -7.48 -26.39 12.69
C THR A 28 -7.30 -25.11 13.52
N SER A 29 -7.13 -23.94 12.89
CA SER A 29 -7.03 -22.65 13.60
C SER A 29 -8.40 -22.09 14.05
N LEU A 30 -9.50 -22.56 13.44
CA LEU A 30 -10.88 -22.18 13.78
C LEU A 30 -11.46 -23.03 14.92
N ILE A 31 -10.94 -24.23 15.15
CA ILE A 31 -11.44 -25.15 16.20
C ILE A 31 -10.81 -24.83 17.59
N THR A 32 -9.61 -24.24 17.62
CA THR A 32 -8.83 -24.06 18.86
C THR A 32 -8.95 -22.68 19.52
N ASN A 33 -9.54 -21.68 18.84
CA ASN A 33 -9.73 -20.33 19.38
C ASN A 33 -11.18 -20.15 19.86
N SER A 34 -11.46 -20.58 21.09
CA SER A 34 -12.71 -20.19 21.77
C SER A 34 -12.72 -18.68 22.01
N VAL A 35 -13.76 -18.01 21.56
CA VAL A 35 -13.92 -16.55 21.73
C VAL A 35 -14.23 -16.24 23.20
N PRO A 36 -13.56 -15.27 23.84
CA PRO A 36 -13.83 -14.90 25.23
C PRO A 36 -15.28 -14.45 25.46
N LYS A 37 -15.92 -14.96 26.51
CA LYS A 37 -17.32 -14.77 26.91
C LYS A 37 -17.73 -13.34 27.34
N GLN A 38 -17.04 -12.29 26.90
CA GLN A 38 -17.18 -10.93 27.43
C GLN A 38 -17.93 -9.95 26.51
N TRP A 39 -18.63 -10.45 25.50
CA TRP A 39 -19.40 -9.66 24.52
C TRP A 39 -20.88 -10.05 24.45
N VAL A 40 -21.42 -10.60 25.54
CA VAL A 40 -22.86 -10.88 25.71
C VAL A 40 -23.36 -10.01 26.85
N ASP A 41 -23.75 -8.77 26.54
CA ASP A 41 -24.69 -7.92 27.30
C ASP A 41 -24.86 -6.54 26.63
N LEU A 42 -25.54 -6.52 25.47
CA LEU A 42 -26.03 -5.29 24.83
C LEU A 42 -27.49 -5.46 24.35
N ASN A 43 -28.32 -6.09 25.18
CA ASN A 43 -29.77 -6.27 24.95
C ASN A 43 -30.63 -5.07 25.38
N ASN A 44 -30.07 -3.86 25.44
CA ASN A 44 -30.83 -2.62 25.65
C ASN A 44 -30.91 -1.83 24.34
N ASN A 45 -32.02 -2.03 23.64
CA ASN A 45 -32.35 -1.41 22.37
C ASN A 45 -32.56 0.12 22.55
N PRO A 46 -31.72 1.00 21.96
CA PRO A 46 -31.91 2.44 22.10
C PRO A 46 -33.09 2.92 21.24
N ASN A 47 -34.01 3.68 21.84
CA ASN A 47 -35.20 4.22 21.19
C ASN A 47 -34.85 5.23 20.07
N PHE A 48 -34.62 4.74 18.86
CA PHE A 48 -34.39 5.54 17.64
C PHE A 48 -35.39 5.20 16.52
N PHE A 49 -36.56 4.66 16.88
CA PHE A 49 -37.58 4.26 15.92
C PHE A 49 -38.50 5.42 15.55
N VAL A 50 -38.26 5.97 14.35
CA VAL A 50 -39.28 6.63 13.54
C VAL A 50 -40.43 5.62 13.33
N SER A 51 -41.68 6.06 13.42
CA SER A 51 -42.83 5.17 13.29
C SER A 51 -42.91 4.50 11.91
N ASP A 52 -43.37 3.24 11.87
CA ASP A 52 -43.57 2.45 10.64
C ASP A 52 -44.42 3.23 9.60
N THR A 53 -45.37 4.05 10.06
CA THR A 53 -46.15 4.98 9.22
C THR A 53 -45.32 6.00 8.45
N ALA A 54 -44.30 6.61 9.08
CA ALA A 54 -43.45 7.61 8.40
C ALA A 54 -42.39 6.97 7.49
N GLN A 55 -42.01 5.71 7.75
CA GLN A 55 -41.21 4.91 6.82
C GLN A 55 -41.99 4.55 5.54
N GLN A 56 -43.31 4.35 5.66
CA GLN A 56 -44.19 3.98 4.55
C GLN A 56 -44.55 5.12 3.57
N GLU A 57 -44.29 6.38 3.94
CA GLU A 57 -44.49 7.55 3.05
C GLU A 57 -43.21 7.97 2.32
N TYR A 58 -42.02 7.63 2.84
CA TYR A 58 -40.75 8.08 2.26
C TYR A 58 -40.33 7.33 0.99
N VAL A 59 -40.68 6.03 0.88
CA VAL A 59 -40.29 5.16 -0.23
C VAL A 59 -41.46 4.96 -1.19
N THR A 60 -41.24 5.13 -2.51
CA THR A 60 -42.26 4.91 -3.53
C THR A 60 -42.93 3.54 -3.43
N ARG A 61 -44.26 3.54 -3.67
CA ARG A 61 -45.11 2.35 -3.70
C ARG A 61 -45.70 2.08 -5.09
N ASP A 62 -45.30 2.86 -6.10
CA ASP A 62 -45.85 2.82 -7.47
C ASP A 62 -45.58 1.47 -8.16
N HIS A 63 -44.50 0.80 -7.73
CA HIS A 63 -44.06 -0.49 -8.24
C HIS A 63 -44.67 -1.70 -7.49
N TRP A 64 -45.54 -1.48 -6.49
CA TRP A 64 -46.07 -2.56 -5.67
C TRP A 64 -47.11 -3.41 -6.41
N GLN A 65 -47.02 -4.73 -6.22
CA GLN A 65 -47.99 -5.69 -6.71
C GLN A 65 -49.38 -5.37 -6.16
N ARG A 66 -50.37 -5.27 -7.05
CA ARG A 66 -51.79 -5.12 -6.70
C ARG A 66 -52.27 -6.36 -5.97
N GLU A 67 -52.94 -6.15 -4.84
CA GLU A 67 -53.49 -7.23 -4.03
C GLU A 67 -54.68 -7.90 -4.72
N SER A 68 -54.71 -9.23 -4.70
CA SER A 68 -55.82 -10.06 -5.11
C SER A 68 -56.28 -10.91 -3.92
N GLY A 69 -57.57 -11.28 -3.87
CA GLY A 69 -58.12 -12.02 -2.71
C GLY A 69 -57.47 -13.37 -2.41
N HIS A 70 -56.60 -13.88 -3.30
CA HIS A 70 -55.90 -15.16 -3.21
C HIS A 70 -54.39 -15.02 -3.43
N ASP A 71 -53.78 -13.93 -2.95
CA ASP A 71 -52.34 -13.70 -3.10
C ASP A 71 -51.49 -14.81 -2.44
N ILE A 72 -50.43 -15.21 -3.15
CA ILE A 72 -49.43 -16.20 -2.70
C ILE A 72 -48.06 -15.52 -2.51
N CYS A 73 -47.22 -16.11 -1.67
CA CYS A 73 -45.88 -15.59 -1.41
C CYS A 73 -44.99 -15.67 -2.66
N GLY A 74 -44.41 -14.55 -3.09
CA GLY A 74 -43.53 -14.45 -4.27
C GLY A 74 -42.16 -15.12 -4.13
N MET A 75 -41.94 -15.97 -3.12
CA MET A 75 -40.71 -16.74 -2.95
C MET A 75 -40.87 -18.12 -3.59
N GLN A 76 -39.96 -18.46 -4.51
CA GLN A 76 -39.99 -19.73 -5.21
C GLN A 76 -39.95 -20.91 -4.22
N GLY A 77 -40.97 -21.78 -4.29
CA GLY A 77 -41.17 -22.90 -3.36
C GLY A 77 -42.03 -22.61 -2.12
N CYS A 78 -42.46 -21.36 -1.90
CA CYS A 78 -43.37 -20.99 -0.81
C CYS A 78 -44.81 -20.82 -1.30
N ASN A 79 -45.64 -21.85 -1.13
CA ASN A 79 -47.06 -21.82 -1.53
C ASN A 79 -47.99 -21.27 -0.42
N SER A 80 -47.48 -20.48 0.52
CA SER A 80 -48.28 -19.89 1.59
C SER A 80 -49.22 -18.81 1.04
N VAL A 81 -50.53 -19.01 1.22
CA VAL A 81 -51.56 -18.00 0.94
C VAL A 81 -51.43 -16.85 1.94
N VAL A 82 -51.28 -15.62 1.43
CA VAL A 82 -50.91 -14.46 2.21
C VAL A 82 -52.17 -13.71 2.66
N SER A 83 -52.86 -14.28 3.64
CA SER A 83 -54.12 -13.72 4.15
C SER A 83 -53.94 -12.41 4.94
N LYS A 84 -55.05 -11.68 5.17
CA LYS A 84 -55.08 -10.26 5.61
C LYS A 84 -54.21 -9.91 6.82
N SER A 85 -53.95 -10.84 7.74
CA SER A 85 -53.17 -10.64 8.97
C SER A 85 -51.65 -10.88 8.84
N GLY A 86 -51.13 -11.19 7.64
CA GLY A 86 -49.71 -11.50 7.43
C GLY A 86 -49.08 -10.98 6.14
N LYS A 87 -49.80 -10.14 5.37
CA LYS A 87 -49.33 -9.60 4.09
C LYS A 87 -48.27 -8.51 4.26
N GLN A 88 -47.16 -8.65 3.54
CA GLN A 88 -46.09 -7.65 3.48
C GLN A 88 -45.51 -7.58 2.06
N HIS A 89 -45.56 -6.40 1.45
CA HIS A 89 -44.81 -6.12 0.23
C HIS A 89 -43.32 -5.91 0.56
N CYS A 90 -42.43 -6.44 -0.28
CA CYS A 90 -41.02 -6.05 -0.25
C CYS A 90 -40.91 -4.58 -0.71
N ARG A 91 -40.33 -3.70 0.12
CA ARG A 91 -40.23 -2.26 -0.19
C ARG A 91 -39.30 -1.94 -1.37
N MET A 92 -38.44 -2.87 -1.80
CA MET A 92 -37.52 -2.70 -2.94
C MET A 92 -38.09 -3.23 -4.28
N CYS A 93 -38.76 -4.39 -4.27
CA CYS A 93 -39.22 -5.06 -5.50
C CYS A 93 -40.75 -5.16 -5.65
N GLY A 94 -41.51 -4.68 -4.67
CA GLY A 94 -42.98 -4.57 -4.75
C GLY A 94 -43.76 -5.88 -4.68
N PHE A 95 -43.14 -7.05 -4.76
CA PHE A 95 -43.84 -8.34 -4.65
C PHE A 95 -44.35 -8.61 -3.23
N LEU A 96 -45.44 -9.38 -3.14
CA LEU A 96 -46.04 -9.84 -1.88
C LEU A 96 -45.32 -11.06 -1.30
N PHE A 97 -45.11 -11.07 0.01
CA PHE A 97 -44.51 -12.17 0.74
C PHE A 97 -45.24 -12.39 2.08
N CYS A 98 -45.07 -13.58 2.66
CA CYS A 98 -45.44 -13.82 4.04
C CYS A 98 -44.43 -13.16 5.01
N GLY A 99 -44.84 -12.96 6.26
CA GLY A 99 -44.01 -12.34 7.30
C GLY A 99 -42.69 -13.08 7.63
N ILE A 100 -42.52 -14.34 7.22
CA ILE A 100 -41.25 -15.08 7.35
C ILE A 100 -40.26 -14.66 6.25
N HIS A 101 -40.74 -14.43 5.03
CA HIS A 101 -39.90 -14.09 3.88
C HIS A 101 -39.68 -12.58 3.69
N THR A 102 -40.13 -11.75 4.65
CA THR A 102 -39.91 -10.29 4.74
C THR A 102 -39.24 -9.84 6.04
N GLN A 103 -38.53 -10.74 6.73
CA GLN A 103 -37.82 -10.45 7.99
C GLN A 103 -36.53 -9.62 7.81
N TYR A 104 -36.12 -9.35 6.58
CA TYR A 104 -34.87 -8.66 6.28
C TYR A 104 -35.10 -7.16 6.17
N GLU A 105 -34.18 -6.37 6.70
CA GLU A 105 -34.23 -4.91 6.65
C GLU A 105 -32.99 -4.36 5.96
N ILE A 106 -33.19 -3.39 5.07
CA ILE A 106 -32.13 -2.61 4.42
C ILE A 106 -32.53 -1.14 4.40
N LYS A 107 -31.57 -0.25 4.23
CA LYS A 107 -31.86 1.16 3.97
C LYS A 107 -32.25 1.36 2.52
N LEU A 108 -33.37 2.05 2.28
CA LEU A 108 -33.86 2.42 0.96
C LEU A 108 -33.98 3.93 0.80
N ASP A 109 -33.68 4.42 -0.40
CA ASP A 109 -33.96 5.77 -0.83
C ASP A 109 -35.44 5.95 -1.25
N ARG A 110 -35.83 7.17 -1.61
CA ARG A 110 -37.19 7.49 -2.04
C ARG A 110 -37.66 6.72 -3.29
N HIS A 111 -36.75 6.25 -4.14
CA HIS A 111 -37.04 5.48 -5.35
C HIS A 111 -36.94 3.96 -5.13
N ALA A 112 -36.93 3.50 -3.88
CA ALA A 112 -36.82 2.09 -3.49
C ALA A 112 -35.47 1.43 -3.87
N GLN A 113 -34.41 2.21 -4.06
CA GLN A 113 -33.04 1.73 -4.29
C GLN A 113 -32.24 1.68 -2.98
N HIS A 114 -31.22 0.81 -2.92
CA HIS A 114 -30.39 0.66 -1.71
C HIS A 114 -29.45 1.86 -1.50
N ASP A 115 -29.68 2.65 -0.45
CA ASP A 115 -28.80 3.74 -0.01
C ASP A 115 -28.35 3.51 1.45
N PRO A 116 -27.11 3.04 1.70
CA PRO A 116 -26.62 2.76 3.04
C PRO A 116 -26.33 4.02 3.86
N GLU A 117 -26.17 5.18 3.24
CA GLU A 117 -25.86 6.44 3.92
C GLU A 117 -27.15 7.16 4.33
N ASN A 118 -27.99 7.53 3.36
CA ASN A 118 -29.14 8.42 3.55
C ASN A 118 -30.51 7.70 3.52
N GLY A 119 -30.55 6.42 3.18
CA GLY A 119 -31.80 5.65 3.12
C GLY A 119 -32.40 5.33 4.49
N VAL A 120 -33.71 5.07 4.51
CA VAL A 120 -34.48 4.67 5.69
C VAL A 120 -34.64 3.16 5.77
N TRP A 121 -34.58 2.60 6.99
CA TRP A 121 -34.74 1.15 7.18
C TRP A 121 -36.13 0.68 6.73
N CYS A 122 -36.14 -0.33 5.86
CA CYS A 122 -37.30 -0.84 5.16
C CYS A 122 -37.26 -2.37 5.05
N LYS A 123 -38.41 -3.01 5.23
CA LYS A 123 -38.55 -4.47 5.09
C LYS A 123 -38.49 -4.93 3.64
N VAL A 124 -37.68 -5.94 3.39
CA VAL A 124 -37.43 -6.51 2.05
C VAL A 124 -37.40 -8.03 2.11
N CYS A 125 -37.51 -8.66 0.94
CA CYS A 125 -37.36 -10.11 0.82
C CYS A 125 -35.88 -10.53 0.86
N MET A 126 -35.64 -11.82 1.13
CA MET A 126 -34.29 -12.38 1.18
C MET A 126 -33.49 -12.12 -0.11
N GLY A 127 -34.15 -12.18 -1.28
CA GLY A 127 -33.52 -11.90 -2.57
C GLY A 127 -32.93 -10.50 -2.63
N CYS A 128 -33.75 -9.48 -2.37
CA CYS A 128 -33.33 -8.07 -2.32
C CYS A 128 -32.28 -7.78 -1.22
N TYR A 129 -32.34 -8.51 -0.09
CA TYR A 129 -31.35 -8.36 0.98
C TYR A 129 -29.95 -8.87 0.57
N VAL A 130 -29.89 -10.01 -0.15
CA VAL A 130 -28.65 -10.64 -0.61
C VAL A 130 -28.11 -10.00 -1.90
N SER A 131 -28.98 -9.49 -2.76
CA SER A 131 -28.60 -8.91 -4.06
C SER A 131 -28.07 -7.47 -4.01
N ARG A 132 -27.94 -6.86 -2.84
CA ARG A 132 -27.37 -5.50 -2.72
C ARG A 132 -25.87 -5.51 -3.04
N ASP A 133 -25.38 -4.48 -3.72
CA ASP A 133 -23.98 -4.39 -4.18
C ASP A 133 -22.96 -4.50 -3.05
N GLU A 134 -23.33 -4.11 -1.82
CA GLU A 134 -22.46 -4.14 -0.64
C GLU A 134 -22.60 -5.40 0.24
N TYR A 135 -23.45 -6.38 -0.10
CA TYR A 135 -23.65 -7.56 0.77
C TYR A 135 -22.36 -8.35 1.01
N MET A 136 -21.51 -8.42 -0.02
CA MET A 136 -20.20 -9.07 0.02
C MET A 136 -19.08 -8.15 0.51
N ASN A 137 -19.37 -6.89 0.86
CA ASN A 137 -18.37 -5.97 1.38
C ASN A 137 -18.13 -6.23 2.88
N HIS A 138 -17.19 -7.13 3.17
CA HIS A 138 -16.71 -7.39 4.53
C HIS A 138 -15.81 -6.27 5.10
N GLN A 139 -15.54 -5.20 4.34
CA GLN A 139 -14.75 -4.06 4.79
C GLN A 139 -15.68 -2.96 5.32
N GLY A 140 -15.53 -2.61 6.60
CA GLY A 140 -16.25 -1.47 7.19
C GLY A 140 -15.88 -0.14 6.54
N VAL A 141 -16.76 0.85 6.66
CA VAL A 141 -16.62 2.18 6.06
C VAL A 141 -15.26 2.81 6.38
N THR A 142 -14.38 2.83 5.37
CA THR A 142 -13.00 3.30 5.52
C THR A 142 -12.87 4.73 5.00
N ARG A 143 -12.59 5.68 5.90
CA ARG A 143 -12.40 7.10 5.56
C ARG A 143 -10.91 7.44 5.48
N ASN A 144 -10.40 7.68 4.27
CA ASN A 144 -9.03 8.13 4.06
C ASN A 144 -8.85 9.56 4.64
N LYS A 145 -7.90 9.74 5.56
CA LYS A 145 -7.53 11.04 6.15
C LYS A 145 -6.10 11.46 5.81
N THR A 146 -5.50 10.84 4.79
CA THR A 146 -4.10 11.09 4.39
C THR A 146 -3.88 12.53 3.98
N ASP A 147 -4.78 13.12 3.18
CA ASP A 147 -4.62 14.51 2.72
C ASP A 147 -4.69 15.49 3.88
N ALA A 148 -5.67 15.32 4.79
CA ALA A 148 -5.77 16.12 6.01
C ALA A 148 -4.53 15.99 6.93
N LEU A 149 -3.86 14.83 6.93
CA LEU A 149 -2.58 14.62 7.61
C LEU A 149 -1.43 15.31 6.86
N LEU A 150 -1.37 15.21 5.53
CA LEU A 150 -0.35 15.84 4.68
C LEU A 150 -0.42 17.37 4.76
N SER A 151 -1.60 17.99 4.64
CA SER A 151 -1.78 19.44 4.78
C SER A 151 -1.35 19.97 6.16
N LYS A 152 -1.60 19.20 7.23
CA LYS A 152 -1.10 19.53 8.58
C LYS A 152 0.42 19.37 8.70
N ARG A 153 1.00 18.38 8.02
CA ARG A 153 2.45 18.14 8.01
C ARG A 153 3.22 19.15 7.17
N ALA A 154 2.65 19.68 6.08
CA ALA A 154 3.29 20.67 5.20
C ALA A 154 3.84 21.87 5.98
N LYS A 155 2.99 22.52 6.80
CA LYS A 155 3.38 23.65 7.67
C LYS A 155 4.55 23.35 8.61
N ILE A 156 4.69 22.10 9.05
CA ILE A 156 5.80 21.64 9.90
C ILE A 156 7.05 21.38 9.05
N ILE A 157 6.88 20.79 7.87
CA ILE A 157 7.95 20.53 6.90
C ILE A 157 8.61 21.85 6.50
N ASP A 158 7.84 22.87 6.13
CA ASP A 158 8.34 24.21 5.75
C ASP A 158 9.18 24.84 6.86
N LYS A 159 8.67 24.81 8.11
CA LYS A 159 9.40 25.29 9.29
C LYS A 159 10.73 24.55 9.49
N VAL A 160 10.75 23.23 9.26
CA VAL A 160 11.99 22.45 9.38
C VAL A 160 12.95 22.74 8.22
N HIS A 161 12.48 23.01 7.01
CA HIS A 161 13.34 23.45 5.89
C HIS A 161 13.98 24.81 6.18
N LEU A 162 13.20 25.79 6.65
CA LEU A 162 13.73 27.10 7.03
C LEU A 162 14.80 27.00 8.13
N GLU A 163 14.56 26.20 9.17
CA GLU A 163 15.57 25.96 10.21
C GLU A 163 16.78 25.17 9.67
N SER A 164 16.61 24.19 8.78
CA SER A 164 17.75 23.47 8.16
C SER A 164 18.64 24.43 7.38
N ASN A 165 18.07 25.21 6.45
CA ASN A 165 18.77 26.22 5.66
C ASN A 165 19.49 27.26 6.54
N ARG A 166 18.85 27.68 7.64
CA ARG A 166 19.43 28.61 8.63
C ARG A 166 20.66 28.01 9.33
N LEU A 167 20.64 26.74 9.70
CA LEU A 167 21.77 26.08 10.36
C LEU A 167 22.90 25.75 9.38
N GLU A 168 22.58 25.40 8.13
CA GLU A 168 23.56 25.22 7.05
C GLU A 168 24.31 26.54 6.78
N LYS A 169 23.59 27.67 6.63
CA LYS A 169 24.23 29.00 6.49
C LYS A 169 25.09 29.41 7.70
N ARG A 170 24.77 28.93 8.91
CA ARG A 170 25.62 29.10 10.10
C ARG A 170 26.87 28.22 10.05
N LEU A 171 26.78 26.99 9.57
CA LEU A 171 27.93 26.11 9.33
C LEU A 171 28.88 26.72 8.30
N GLU A 172 28.39 27.20 7.16
CA GLU A 172 29.21 27.90 6.16
C GLU A 172 29.92 29.13 6.76
N LYS A 173 29.24 29.90 7.62
CA LYS A 173 29.86 31.06 8.28
C LYS A 173 30.98 30.63 9.24
N LEU A 174 30.79 29.53 9.98
CA LEU A 174 31.85 28.95 10.82
C LEU A 174 33.02 28.44 9.97
N ALA A 175 32.74 27.73 8.87
CA ALA A 175 33.75 27.23 7.93
C ALA A 175 34.67 28.34 7.41
N ARG A 176 34.09 29.50 7.01
CA ARG A 176 34.87 30.67 6.60
C ARG A 176 35.73 31.25 7.74
N ILE A 177 35.22 31.28 8.97
CA ILE A 177 35.99 31.76 10.14
C ILE A 177 37.19 30.86 10.45
N HIS A 178 37.04 29.54 10.29
CA HIS A 178 38.16 28.59 10.42
C HIS A 178 39.23 28.83 9.34
N LEU A 179 38.83 28.91 8.06
CA LEU A 179 39.75 29.21 6.96
C LEU A 179 40.55 30.50 7.16
N SER A 180 39.91 31.55 7.69
CA SER A 180 40.59 32.81 8.01
C SER A 180 41.50 32.75 9.25
N ALA A 181 41.41 31.70 10.07
CA ALA A 181 42.25 31.51 11.25
C ALA A 181 43.51 30.68 10.98
N ASP A 182 43.44 29.73 10.03
CA ASP A 182 44.55 28.84 9.66
C ASP A 182 45.57 29.47 8.67
N SER A 183 45.46 30.77 8.40
CA SER A 183 46.42 31.53 7.59
C SER A 183 47.13 32.62 8.42
N PRO A 184 48.31 32.32 9.04
CA PRO A 184 49.10 33.31 9.76
C PRO A 184 49.91 34.24 8.85
N PHE A 185 50.03 33.90 7.57
CA PHE A 185 50.75 34.65 6.54
C PHE A 185 49.77 35.04 5.43
N GLY A 186 49.36 36.30 5.45
CA GLY A 186 48.35 36.82 4.53
C GLY A 186 48.79 36.72 3.08
N ASN A 187 47.89 36.23 2.23
CA ASN A 187 47.94 36.46 0.80
C ASN A 187 46.59 37.07 0.42
N ASP A 188 46.50 38.40 0.45
CA ASP A 188 45.31 39.19 0.10
C ASP A 188 45.01 39.06 -1.40
N ARG A 189 44.45 37.92 -1.80
CA ARG A 189 44.11 37.61 -3.21
C ARG A 189 42.69 37.10 -3.45
N PHE A 190 41.86 37.03 -2.42
CA PHE A 190 40.43 36.67 -2.55
C PHE A 190 39.48 37.64 -1.83
N SER A 191 39.79 38.94 -1.95
CA SER A 191 38.77 40.00 -1.85
C SER A 191 38.41 40.45 -3.27
N ASN A 192 37.11 40.45 -3.59
CA ASN A 192 36.49 40.80 -4.88
C ASN A 192 36.62 39.74 -6.01
N GLY A 193 35.57 38.93 -6.15
CA GLY A 193 35.37 38.09 -7.34
C GLY A 193 34.08 37.28 -7.33
N LEU A 194 33.07 37.73 -8.10
CA LEU A 194 31.92 36.96 -8.62
C LEU A 194 30.83 36.52 -7.59
N LEU A 195 29.53 36.61 -7.84
CA LEU A 195 28.73 37.19 -8.95
C LEU A 195 27.36 37.61 -8.40
N SER A 196 26.75 38.66 -8.95
CA SER A 196 25.32 38.94 -8.87
C SER A 196 24.81 39.30 -10.26
N PRO A 197 23.69 38.74 -10.74
CA PRO A 197 23.19 39.01 -12.09
C PRO A 197 22.28 40.24 -12.10
N SER A 198 22.54 41.18 -13.02
CA SER A 198 21.55 42.18 -13.47
C SER A 198 21.96 42.77 -14.82
N ASN A 199 20.96 42.99 -15.68
CA ASN A 199 21.13 43.53 -17.02
C ASN A 199 21.41 45.06 -17.03
N SER A 200 21.91 45.52 -18.18
CA SER A 200 22.14 46.92 -18.60
C SER A 200 20.94 47.86 -18.35
N VAL A 201 21.11 49.19 -18.16
CA VAL A 201 21.61 50.17 -19.16
C VAL A 201 22.06 51.53 -18.58
N GLN A 202 23.03 52.18 -19.25
CA GLN A 202 23.24 53.64 -19.48
C GLN A 202 23.34 54.61 -18.26
N SER A 203 24.52 55.21 -17.98
CA SER A 203 25.05 56.53 -18.46
C SER A 203 24.29 57.76 -17.90
N MET A 204 24.88 58.87 -17.45
CA MET A 204 26.14 59.54 -17.84
C MET A 204 26.74 60.49 -16.76
N SER A 205 27.91 61.07 -17.06
CA SER A 205 28.84 61.83 -16.19
C SER A 205 28.47 63.29 -15.85
N LEU A 206 29.02 63.86 -14.76
CA LEU A 206 30.04 64.95 -14.77
C LEU A 206 30.33 65.55 -13.37
N ASP A 207 31.49 66.22 -13.25
CA ASP A 207 32.10 66.75 -12.02
C ASP A 207 31.42 67.99 -11.41
N ARG A 208 31.67 68.23 -10.10
CA ARG A 208 32.18 69.55 -9.67
C ARG A 208 32.92 69.54 -8.32
N THR A 209 33.97 70.34 -8.25
CA THR A 209 34.81 70.65 -7.08
C THR A 209 34.24 71.78 -6.22
N GLU A 210 34.47 71.73 -4.90
CA GLU A 210 35.30 72.69 -4.12
C GLU A 210 35.00 72.65 -2.61
N SER A 211 36.01 73.03 -1.83
CA SER A 211 36.06 73.02 -0.36
C SER A 211 35.87 74.43 0.24
N VAL A 212 35.54 74.53 1.53
CA VAL A 212 36.01 75.59 2.46
C VAL A 212 35.68 75.22 3.93
N SER A 213 36.41 75.86 4.86
CA SER A 213 36.58 75.62 6.31
C SER A 213 35.35 75.97 7.20
N SER A 214 35.28 75.76 8.54
CA SER A 214 36.21 76.21 9.61
C SER A 214 35.84 75.73 11.04
N ARG A 215 36.87 75.51 11.89
CA ARG A 215 36.97 75.78 13.37
C ARG A 215 35.98 75.10 14.36
N ASP A 216 36.20 75.01 15.67
CA ASP A 216 37.37 74.81 16.57
C ASP A 216 36.81 74.60 18.00
N SER A 217 37.39 73.72 18.84
CA SER A 217 37.48 73.87 20.32
C SER A 217 38.22 72.70 21.01
N LEU A 218 38.88 73.00 22.14
CA LEU A 218 39.91 72.17 22.79
C LEU A 218 39.47 71.64 24.18
N GLY A 219 40.15 70.57 24.66
CA GLY A 219 39.86 69.90 25.93
C GLY A 219 41.01 69.05 26.52
N SER A 220 42.13 69.70 26.85
CA SER A 220 43.31 69.24 27.62
C SER A 220 42.99 68.66 29.02
N ILE A 221 43.72 67.73 29.69
CA ILE A 221 44.94 66.89 29.46
C ILE A 221 44.70 65.49 30.15
N LEU A 222 45.51 64.42 30.15
CA LEU A 222 46.82 64.15 30.83
C LEU A 222 47.26 62.66 30.63
N SER A 223 48.53 62.35 30.92
CA SER A 223 49.13 61.00 31.14
C SER A 223 49.54 60.14 29.91
N PRO A 224 50.54 59.22 30.06
CA PRO A 224 51.76 59.38 29.26
C PRO A 224 51.93 58.40 28.10
N LYS A 225 52.79 58.80 27.15
CA LYS A 225 53.29 57.94 26.07
C LYS A 225 54.19 56.83 26.63
N SER A 226 53.64 55.65 26.87
CA SER A 226 54.39 54.39 26.77
C SER A 226 54.04 53.72 25.44
N THR A 227 54.95 53.79 24.48
CA THR A 227 54.76 53.20 23.14
C THR A 227 54.95 51.69 23.20
N PHE A 228 54.02 50.98 23.85
CA PHE A 228 53.95 49.53 23.76
C PHE A 228 53.20 49.15 22.48
N VAL A 229 53.95 48.91 21.40
CA VAL A 229 53.41 48.24 20.21
C VAL A 229 53.11 46.79 20.61
N SER A 230 51.90 46.56 21.11
CA SER A 230 51.43 45.22 21.44
C SER A 230 51.49 44.35 20.19
N ASN A 231 52.34 43.33 20.23
CA ASN A 231 52.50 42.37 19.14
C ASN A 231 51.18 41.58 18.98
N ASN A 232 50.36 41.99 18.01
CA ASN A 232 48.99 41.49 17.82
C ASN A 232 48.91 39.99 17.42
N ASN A 233 50.06 39.35 17.21
CA ASN A 233 50.23 37.98 16.75
C ASN A 233 50.42 36.95 17.87
N SER A 234 50.07 37.26 19.12
CA SER A 234 50.06 36.25 20.19
C SER A 234 49.03 35.14 19.92
N ILE A 235 49.36 33.90 20.27
CA ILE A 235 48.44 32.75 20.17
C ILE A 235 47.13 33.03 20.95
N LEU A 236 47.22 33.79 22.05
CA LEU A 236 46.07 34.19 22.84
C LEU A 236 45.15 35.18 22.10
N SER A 237 45.70 36.21 21.43
CA SER A 237 44.91 37.16 20.64
C SER A 237 44.27 36.51 19.42
N MET A 238 44.94 35.56 18.77
CA MET A 238 44.34 34.74 17.70
C MET A 238 43.17 33.89 18.23
N LYS A 239 43.38 33.20 19.36
CA LYS A 239 42.36 32.32 19.99
C LYS A 239 41.14 33.09 20.51
N LEU A 240 41.32 34.33 20.95
CA LEU A 240 40.23 35.25 21.30
C LEU A 240 39.45 35.69 20.07
N LYS A 241 40.12 36.23 19.03
CA LYS A 241 39.49 36.63 17.75
C LYS A 241 38.66 35.49 17.14
N TYR A 242 39.19 34.28 17.13
CA TYR A 242 38.49 33.09 16.65
C TYR A 242 37.22 32.78 17.46
N ARG A 243 37.29 32.86 18.81
CA ARG A 243 36.15 32.61 19.70
C ARG A 243 35.06 33.69 19.57
N ASP A 244 35.47 34.94 19.32
CA ASP A 244 34.54 36.05 19.09
C ASP A 244 33.91 35.93 17.69
N GLY A 245 34.68 35.42 16.72
CA GLY A 245 34.19 34.94 15.43
C GLY A 245 33.07 33.89 15.57
N GLU A 246 33.29 32.80 16.32
CA GLU A 246 32.25 31.78 16.59
C GLU A 246 30.97 32.40 17.21
N GLN A 247 31.12 33.35 18.13
CA GLN A 247 29.99 34.03 18.79
C GLN A 247 29.24 34.99 17.85
N SER A 248 29.89 35.50 16.80
CA SER A 248 29.22 36.31 15.76
C SER A 248 28.20 35.52 14.91
N VAL A 249 28.19 34.18 14.99
CA VAL A 249 27.31 33.31 14.20
C VAL A 249 25.94 33.11 14.87
N THR A 250 25.93 33.10 16.20
CA THR A 250 24.71 33.05 17.02
C THR A 250 25.02 33.56 18.43
N LYS A 251 24.10 34.31 19.03
CA LYS A 251 24.20 34.68 20.45
C LYS A 251 24.25 33.41 21.30
N TRP A 252 25.23 33.31 22.19
CA TRP A 252 25.35 32.22 23.15
C TRP A 252 24.53 32.51 24.41
N GLU A 253 24.00 31.45 25.02
CA GLU A 253 23.24 31.46 26.26
C GLU A 253 24.19 31.63 27.46
N ASP A 254 23.83 32.47 28.44
CA ASP A 254 24.67 32.71 29.62
C ASP A 254 24.71 31.47 30.51
N ASP A 255 25.92 31.01 30.82
CA ASP A 255 26.16 29.84 31.66
C ASP A 255 25.46 29.95 33.02
N LYS A 256 25.33 31.15 33.61
CA LYS A 256 24.69 31.30 34.93
C LYS A 256 23.21 30.90 34.91
N SER A 257 22.53 31.10 33.79
CA SER A 257 21.10 30.79 33.64
C SER A 257 20.81 29.28 33.57
N VAL A 258 21.77 28.46 33.11
CA VAL A 258 21.53 27.04 32.81
C VAL A 258 22.12 26.10 33.88
N LYS A 259 21.24 25.39 34.60
CA LYS A 259 21.63 24.42 35.66
C LYS A 259 21.68 22.95 35.19
N LYS A 260 20.95 22.60 34.13
CA LYS A 260 20.81 21.22 33.60
C LYS A 260 20.91 21.19 32.07
N CYS A 261 21.38 20.09 31.50
CA CYS A 261 21.38 19.89 30.05
C CYS A 261 19.94 19.78 29.50
N PRO A 262 19.54 20.53 28.46
CA PRO A 262 18.17 20.52 27.93
C PRO A 262 17.79 19.26 27.13
N TYR A 263 18.67 18.26 27.04
CA TYR A 263 18.45 17.02 26.26
C TYR A 263 18.49 15.73 27.09
N CYS A 264 19.22 15.71 28.20
CA CYS A 264 19.33 14.55 29.09
C CYS A 264 19.15 14.92 30.58
N GLU A 265 18.77 16.17 30.86
CA GLU A 265 18.45 16.71 32.19
C GLU A 265 19.55 16.61 33.26
N SER A 266 20.75 16.14 32.88
CA SER A 266 21.87 16.02 33.80
C SER A 266 22.31 17.39 34.30
N THR A 267 22.40 17.52 35.63
CA THR A 267 22.89 18.73 36.30
C THR A 267 24.35 18.99 35.93
N PHE A 268 24.68 20.23 35.61
CA PHE A 268 26.07 20.61 35.34
C PHE A 268 26.89 20.63 36.64
N THR A 269 28.09 20.07 36.59
CA THR A 269 29.01 19.97 37.72
C THR A 269 30.44 20.24 37.25
N LEU A 270 31.43 20.19 38.16
CA LEU A 270 32.85 20.32 37.77
C LEU A 270 33.30 19.25 36.77
N ILE A 271 32.68 18.05 36.84
CA ILE A 271 32.94 16.92 35.92
C ILE A 271 32.03 17.00 34.69
N ASN A 272 30.71 17.18 34.90
CA ASN A 272 29.76 17.40 33.80
C ASN A 272 29.78 18.87 33.36
N ARG A 273 30.80 19.25 32.60
CA ARG A 273 31.06 20.62 32.16
C ARG A 273 30.04 21.11 31.13
N LYS A 274 29.86 22.44 31.10
CA LYS A 274 29.03 23.17 30.15
C LYS A 274 29.75 23.33 28.82
N HIS A 275 29.01 23.24 27.71
CA HIS A 275 29.48 23.52 26.37
C HIS A 275 28.41 24.25 25.56
N HIS A 276 28.76 25.27 24.80
CA HIS A 276 27.83 25.91 23.86
C HIS A 276 27.78 25.19 22.52
N CYS A 277 26.57 25.02 21.98
CA CYS A 277 26.37 24.65 20.59
C CYS A 277 26.61 25.87 19.68
N ARG A 278 27.60 25.81 18.79
CA ARG A 278 27.94 26.92 17.88
C ARG A 278 26.84 27.29 16.87
N LEU A 279 25.87 26.40 16.67
CA LEU A 279 24.78 26.59 15.71
C LEU A 279 23.52 27.21 16.29
N CYS A 280 23.31 27.13 17.61
CA CYS A 280 22.11 27.71 18.27
C CYS A 280 22.38 28.43 19.60
N GLY A 281 23.61 28.45 20.10
CA GLY A 281 24.01 29.15 21.31
C GLY A 281 23.65 28.46 22.64
N LYS A 282 22.81 27.41 22.63
CA LYS A 282 22.36 26.73 23.86
C LYS A 282 23.49 26.01 24.59
N VAL A 283 23.41 25.99 25.93
CA VAL A 283 24.31 25.23 26.80
C VAL A 283 23.91 23.75 26.86
N VAL A 284 24.86 22.86 26.63
CA VAL A 284 24.70 21.40 26.55
C VAL A 284 25.85 20.66 27.24
N CYS A 285 25.63 19.39 27.61
CA CYS A 285 26.68 18.54 28.16
C CYS A 285 27.53 17.86 27.07
N GLY A 286 28.69 17.32 27.47
CA GLY A 286 29.63 16.62 26.59
C GLY A 286 29.20 15.22 26.16
N ASN A 287 28.07 14.70 26.64
CA ASN A 287 27.57 13.37 26.26
C ASN A 287 27.26 13.30 24.76
N VAL A 288 27.73 12.25 24.07
CA VAL A 288 27.57 12.05 22.62
C VAL A 288 26.12 12.07 22.12
N ARG A 289 25.15 11.72 22.98
CA ARG A 289 23.71 11.81 22.67
C ARG A 289 23.16 13.24 22.68
N CYS A 290 23.89 14.18 23.30
CA CYS A 290 23.49 15.57 23.50
C CYS A 290 24.32 16.56 22.65
N SER A 291 25.63 16.34 22.53
CA SER A 291 26.50 17.11 21.64
C SER A 291 27.68 16.30 21.10
N LYS A 292 28.18 16.70 19.95
CA LYS A 292 29.41 16.16 19.35
C LYS A 292 30.16 17.23 18.55
N MET A 293 31.42 16.97 18.24
CA MET A 293 32.10 17.67 17.16
C MET A 293 31.50 17.22 15.82
N ILE A 294 31.45 18.13 14.85
CA ILE A 294 31.04 17.88 13.47
C ILE A 294 31.98 18.63 12.52
N PRO A 295 32.29 18.04 11.35
CA PRO A 295 33.10 18.70 10.33
C PRO A 295 32.38 19.92 9.75
N LEU A 296 33.19 20.90 9.37
CA LEU A 296 32.81 22.11 8.63
C LEU A 296 33.19 21.95 7.17
N PHE A 297 32.25 22.24 6.28
CA PHE A 297 32.47 22.30 4.84
C PHE A 297 32.17 23.73 4.35
N ILE A 298 32.91 24.20 3.34
CA ILE A 298 32.76 25.55 2.78
C ILE A 298 31.37 25.72 2.15
N ASP A 299 30.93 24.67 1.45
CA ASP A 299 29.58 24.49 0.95
C ASP A 299 28.91 23.35 1.71
N MET A 300 27.75 23.63 2.31
CA MET A 300 26.90 22.66 2.99
C MET A 300 25.77 22.14 2.10
N SER A 301 25.68 22.63 0.87
CA SER A 301 24.63 22.32 -0.10
C SER A 301 25.05 21.34 -1.21
N SER A 302 26.35 21.10 -1.39
CA SER A 302 26.83 20.05 -2.30
C SER A 302 26.63 18.66 -1.68
N ASP A 303 26.22 17.70 -2.53
CA ASP A 303 26.18 16.26 -2.19
C ASP A 303 27.54 15.57 -2.49
N THR A 304 28.58 16.33 -2.89
CA THR A 304 29.92 15.82 -3.25
C THR A 304 30.86 15.85 -2.04
N PHE A 305 31.47 14.70 -1.72
CA PHE A 305 32.23 14.50 -0.47
C PHE A 305 33.74 14.61 -0.66
N ASP A 306 34.22 14.90 -1.87
CA ASP A 306 35.66 14.92 -2.22
C ASP A 306 36.39 16.18 -1.72
N VAL A 307 35.75 16.97 -0.84
CA VAL A 307 36.29 18.19 -0.23
C VAL A 307 36.63 17.90 1.22
N GLU A 308 37.90 18.01 1.59
CA GLU A 308 38.35 17.88 2.97
C GLU A 308 37.67 18.93 3.88
N PRO A 309 37.30 18.56 5.12
CA PRO A 309 36.67 19.50 6.04
C PRO A 309 37.67 20.55 6.51
N VAL A 310 37.25 21.82 6.52
CA VAL A 310 38.08 22.97 6.92
C VAL A 310 38.21 23.13 8.45
N GLY A 311 37.93 22.07 9.20
CA GLY A 311 37.93 22.04 10.65
C GLY A 311 36.64 21.47 11.25
N ASP A 312 36.56 21.49 12.58
CA ASP A 312 35.46 20.91 13.37
C ASP A 312 34.81 21.95 14.29
N THR A 313 33.48 21.89 14.45
CA THR A 313 32.75 22.68 15.43
C THR A 313 31.85 21.84 16.34
N ARG A 314 31.53 22.33 17.55
CA ARG A 314 30.62 21.64 18.48
C ARG A 314 29.16 21.98 18.22
N ALA A 315 28.36 20.96 17.90
CA ALA A 315 26.91 21.08 17.72
C ALA A 315 26.12 20.16 18.67
N CYS A 316 24.94 20.61 19.09
CA CYS A 316 24.00 19.78 19.82
C CYS A 316 23.27 18.81 18.89
N CYS A 317 22.76 17.70 19.43
CA CYS A 317 22.11 16.64 18.66
C CYS A 317 20.90 17.13 17.84
N HIS A 318 20.18 18.16 18.30
CA HIS A 318 19.10 18.80 17.55
C HIS A 318 19.64 19.55 16.32
N CYS A 319 20.66 20.39 16.48
CA CYS A 319 21.24 21.14 15.35
C CYS A 319 21.91 20.21 14.33
N VAL A 320 22.60 19.16 14.78
CA VAL A 320 23.12 18.11 13.89
C VAL A 320 21.99 17.47 13.07
N ARG A 321 20.87 17.09 13.70
CA ARG A 321 19.75 16.45 13.00
C ARG A 321 19.10 17.36 11.95
N TYR A 322 19.06 18.67 12.17
CA TYR A 322 18.47 19.63 11.23
C TYR A 322 19.46 20.00 10.12
N ALA A 323 20.70 20.37 10.46
CA ALA A 323 21.70 20.78 9.49
C ALA A 323 22.09 19.67 8.50
N PHE A 324 22.14 18.41 8.95
CA PHE A 324 22.41 17.27 8.08
C PHE A 324 21.13 16.54 7.63
N ARG A 325 19.95 17.16 7.78
CA ARG A 325 18.65 16.50 7.49
C ARG A 325 18.54 16.05 6.04
N ARG A 326 18.94 16.91 5.09
CA ARG A 326 18.87 16.62 3.65
C ARG A 326 19.73 15.40 3.30
N LYS A 327 20.99 15.43 3.72
CA LYS A 327 21.97 14.33 3.61
C LYS A 327 21.47 13.02 4.22
N LEU A 328 20.94 13.03 5.44
CA LEU A 328 20.35 11.84 6.08
C LEU A 328 19.15 11.27 5.28
N ILE A 329 18.32 12.12 4.68
CA ILE A 329 17.18 11.67 3.86
C ILE A 329 17.64 11.11 2.52
N ASN A 330 18.62 11.75 1.86
CA ASN A 330 19.22 11.27 0.62
C ASN A 330 19.86 9.88 0.83
N GLU A 331 20.71 9.75 1.85
CA GLU A 331 21.33 8.49 2.26
C GLU A 331 20.29 7.39 2.59
N GLN A 332 19.20 7.73 3.28
CA GLN A 332 18.10 6.77 3.56
C GLN A 332 17.30 6.37 2.31
N THR A 333 17.25 7.25 1.31
CA THR A 333 16.54 6.99 0.05
C THR A 333 17.37 6.10 -0.87
N GLN A 334 18.68 6.36 -0.97
CA GLN A 334 19.64 5.49 -1.65
C GLN A 334 19.73 4.12 -0.95
N ASN A 335 19.86 4.10 0.38
CA ASN A 335 19.91 2.89 1.20
C ASN A 335 18.53 2.43 1.69
N SER A 336 17.51 2.48 0.82
CA SER A 336 16.13 2.13 1.16
C SER A 336 16.05 0.71 1.76
N PRO A 337 15.50 0.53 2.99
CA PRO A 337 15.39 -0.77 3.63
C PRO A 337 14.69 -1.82 2.77
N VAL A 338 15.22 -3.05 2.75
CA VAL A 338 14.69 -4.17 1.93
C VAL A 338 13.19 -4.39 2.15
N VAL A 339 12.73 -4.27 3.40
CA VAL A 339 11.31 -4.40 3.78
C VAL A 339 10.40 -3.40 3.04
N PHE A 340 10.86 -2.16 2.80
CA PHE A 340 10.08 -1.16 2.07
C PHE A 340 9.93 -1.53 0.60
N ARG A 341 11.01 -2.00 -0.03
CA ARG A 341 11.00 -2.45 -1.43
C ARG A 341 10.06 -3.65 -1.62
N LEU A 342 10.13 -4.65 -0.73
CA LEU A 342 9.23 -5.81 -0.76
C LEU A 342 7.77 -5.43 -0.53
N TYR A 343 7.47 -4.53 0.43
CA TYR A 343 6.11 -4.09 0.71
C TYR A 343 5.51 -3.26 -0.43
N ASN A 344 6.32 -2.47 -1.14
CA ASN A 344 5.86 -1.76 -2.35
C ASN A 344 5.47 -2.76 -3.45
N GLN A 345 6.32 -3.76 -3.73
CA GLN A 345 6.01 -4.83 -4.67
C GLN A 345 4.75 -5.63 -4.27
N LEU A 346 4.56 -5.91 -2.97
CA LEU A 346 3.35 -6.54 -2.45
C LEU A 346 2.11 -5.68 -2.74
N SER A 347 2.20 -4.37 -2.55
CA SER A 347 1.13 -3.40 -2.79
C SER A 347 0.83 -3.17 -4.28
N ILE A 348 1.81 -3.37 -5.16
CA ILE A 348 1.60 -3.40 -6.62
C ILE A 348 0.85 -4.68 -7.01
N THR A 349 1.33 -5.83 -6.53
CA THR A 349 0.72 -7.15 -6.79
C THR A 349 -0.73 -7.21 -6.31
N GLN A 350 -1.04 -6.61 -5.14
CA GLN A 350 -2.40 -6.54 -4.62
C GLN A 350 -3.35 -5.80 -5.58
N ARG A 351 -2.95 -4.62 -6.07
CA ARG A 351 -3.75 -3.83 -7.01
C ARG A 351 -3.96 -4.55 -8.35
N ASN A 352 -2.96 -5.31 -8.81
CA ASN A 352 -3.12 -6.15 -10.00
C ASN A 352 -4.23 -7.20 -9.79
N ILE A 353 -4.22 -7.91 -8.66
CA ILE A 353 -5.25 -8.89 -8.29
C ILE A 353 -6.63 -8.21 -8.22
N GLU A 354 -6.74 -7.11 -7.48
CA GLU A 354 -7.98 -6.33 -7.31
C GLU A 354 -8.55 -5.83 -8.65
N SER A 355 -7.70 -5.49 -9.62
CA SER A 355 -8.13 -5.08 -10.97
C SER A 355 -8.61 -6.24 -11.87
N GLN A 356 -8.10 -7.45 -11.64
CA GLN A 356 -8.37 -8.63 -12.47
C GLN A 356 -9.53 -9.49 -11.93
N LEU A 357 -9.70 -9.57 -10.61
CA LEU A 357 -10.71 -10.42 -9.96
C LEU A 357 -12.15 -10.15 -10.44
N PRO A 358 -12.63 -8.89 -10.54
CA PRO A 358 -13.99 -8.60 -10.99
C PRO A 358 -14.22 -8.99 -12.45
N ARG A 359 -13.22 -8.73 -13.31
CA ARG A 359 -13.27 -9.10 -14.74
C ARG A 359 -13.31 -10.62 -14.92
N PHE A 360 -12.60 -11.35 -14.08
CA PHE A 360 -12.67 -12.81 -14.05
C PHE A 360 -14.06 -13.29 -13.64
N HIS A 361 -14.64 -12.79 -12.54
CA HIS A 361 -15.98 -13.17 -12.10
C HIS A 361 -17.07 -12.91 -13.16
N GLN A 362 -17.04 -11.74 -13.82
CA GLN A 362 -17.96 -11.41 -14.90
C GLN A 362 -17.86 -12.41 -16.07
N LEU A 363 -16.65 -12.80 -16.46
CA LEU A 363 -16.45 -13.81 -17.50
C LEU A 363 -16.95 -15.19 -17.05
N ILE A 364 -16.72 -15.61 -15.81
CA ILE A 364 -17.24 -16.88 -15.28
C ILE A 364 -18.77 -16.92 -15.32
N LEU A 365 -19.45 -15.86 -14.87
CA LEU A 365 -20.91 -15.78 -14.87
C LEU A 365 -21.50 -15.75 -16.28
N ALA A 366 -20.85 -15.04 -17.21
CA ALA A 366 -21.24 -15.04 -18.62
C ALA A 366 -21.11 -16.44 -19.26
N LEU A 367 -20.02 -17.16 -18.93
CA LEU A 367 -19.80 -18.52 -19.39
C LEU A 367 -20.81 -19.50 -18.77
N GLU A 368 -21.13 -19.39 -17.49
CA GLU A 368 -22.10 -20.27 -16.81
C GLU A 368 -23.54 -20.10 -17.35
N LYS A 369 -23.91 -18.86 -17.73
CA LYS A 369 -25.21 -18.57 -18.38
C LYS A 369 -25.31 -19.20 -19.78
N GLN A 370 -24.19 -19.29 -20.50
CA GLN A 370 -24.08 -19.93 -21.81
C GLN A 370 -23.77 -21.42 -21.63
N LYS A 371 -24.79 -22.25 -21.32
CA LYS A 371 -24.66 -23.70 -21.03
C LYS A 371 -23.91 -24.55 -22.09
N THR A 372 -23.59 -23.99 -23.24
CA THR A 372 -22.94 -24.63 -24.40
C THR A 372 -21.65 -23.88 -24.77
N ILE A 373 -20.52 -24.21 -24.13
CA ILE A 373 -19.20 -23.66 -24.49
C ILE A 373 -18.25 -24.78 -24.87
N SER A 374 -17.92 -24.84 -26.16
CA SER A 374 -16.74 -25.57 -26.62
C SER A 374 -15.47 -24.91 -26.12
N LYS A 375 -14.43 -25.72 -25.87
CA LYS A 375 -13.10 -25.29 -25.39
C LYS A 375 -12.39 -24.30 -26.36
N THR A 376 -12.92 -24.13 -27.57
CA THR A 376 -12.39 -23.25 -28.63
C THR A 376 -12.92 -21.82 -28.60
N HIS A 377 -13.96 -21.51 -27.81
CA HIS A 377 -14.58 -20.18 -27.81
C HIS A 377 -13.65 -19.09 -27.23
N GLU A 378 -13.57 -17.91 -27.86
CA GLU A 378 -12.65 -16.82 -27.47
C GLU A 378 -12.78 -16.43 -25.99
N SER A 379 -14.02 -16.36 -25.49
CA SER A 379 -14.31 -16.03 -24.08
C SER A 379 -13.72 -17.06 -23.10
N PHE A 380 -13.61 -18.33 -23.50
CA PHE A 380 -12.99 -19.38 -22.69
C PHE A 380 -11.47 -19.22 -22.63
N ILE A 381 -10.82 -18.95 -23.76
CA ILE A 381 -9.38 -18.69 -23.83
C ILE A 381 -9.01 -17.47 -22.97
N ARG A 382 -9.78 -16.37 -23.10
CA ARG A 382 -9.61 -15.15 -22.29
C ARG A 382 -9.79 -15.41 -20.79
N ALA A 383 -10.79 -16.21 -20.39
CA ALA A 383 -10.98 -16.59 -18.98
C ALA A 383 -9.83 -17.46 -18.45
N SER A 384 -9.28 -18.37 -19.25
CA SER A 384 -8.12 -19.19 -18.90
C SER A 384 -6.84 -18.36 -18.72
N GLN A 385 -6.59 -17.39 -19.60
CA GLN A 385 -5.46 -16.46 -19.49
C GLN A 385 -5.54 -15.59 -18.22
N ILE A 386 -6.71 -15.01 -17.94
CA ILE A 386 -6.92 -14.21 -16.72
C ILE A 386 -6.79 -15.08 -15.46
N ARG A 387 -7.28 -16.32 -15.49
CA ARG A 387 -7.05 -17.29 -14.40
C ARG A 387 -5.56 -17.54 -14.14
N LYS A 388 -4.76 -17.77 -15.19
CA LYS A 388 -3.31 -18.00 -15.06
C LYS A 388 -2.64 -16.77 -14.44
N SER A 389 -2.90 -15.58 -14.99
CA SER A 389 -2.39 -14.31 -14.46
C SER A 389 -2.78 -14.06 -12.99
N LEU A 390 -4.02 -14.37 -12.60
CA LEU A 390 -4.45 -14.27 -11.20
C LEU A 390 -3.69 -15.24 -10.29
N LEU A 391 -3.54 -16.52 -10.68
CA LEU A 391 -2.78 -17.51 -9.92
C LEU A 391 -1.31 -17.11 -9.76
N ASP A 392 -0.69 -16.60 -10.82
CA ASP A 392 0.69 -16.11 -10.80
C ASP A 392 0.86 -14.91 -9.86
N ASN A 393 -0.07 -13.95 -9.90
CA ASN A 393 -0.08 -12.81 -8.96
C ASN A 393 -0.31 -13.27 -7.50
N PHE A 394 -1.21 -14.23 -7.25
CA PHE A 394 -1.42 -14.78 -5.90
C PHE A 394 -0.17 -15.51 -5.36
N ALA A 395 0.53 -16.28 -6.22
CA ALA A 395 1.77 -16.94 -5.87
C ALA A 395 2.91 -15.94 -5.58
N LEU A 396 3.01 -14.87 -6.38
CA LEU A 396 3.92 -13.75 -6.14
C LEU A 396 3.61 -13.04 -4.81
N TYR A 397 2.33 -12.79 -4.52
CA TYR A 397 1.89 -12.15 -3.28
C TYR A 397 2.29 -12.97 -2.04
N ASP A 398 1.98 -14.27 -2.01
CA ASP A 398 2.39 -15.18 -0.92
C ASP A 398 3.94 -15.28 -0.80
N THR A 399 4.65 -15.31 -1.92
CA THR A 399 6.12 -15.29 -1.94
C THR A 399 6.68 -14.02 -1.28
N LEU A 400 6.16 -12.84 -1.64
CA LEU A 400 6.57 -11.56 -1.06
C LEU A 400 6.28 -11.48 0.45
N VAL A 401 5.14 -12.01 0.91
CA VAL A 401 4.80 -12.09 2.34
C VAL A 401 5.81 -12.97 3.10
N LYS A 402 6.15 -14.14 2.54
CA LYS A 402 7.17 -15.04 3.10
C LYS A 402 8.55 -14.37 3.13
N SER A 403 8.95 -13.65 2.08
CA SER A 403 10.19 -12.89 2.05
C SER A 403 10.24 -11.80 3.13
N ILE A 404 9.14 -11.05 3.33
CA ILE A 404 9.05 -10.03 4.40
C ILE A 404 9.17 -10.67 5.78
N LYS A 405 8.54 -11.83 5.99
CA LYS A 405 8.62 -12.60 7.25
C LYS A 405 10.02 -13.15 7.54
N ALA A 406 10.78 -13.50 6.50
CA ALA A 406 12.13 -14.05 6.60
C ALA A 406 13.22 -12.98 6.90
N LEU A 407 12.92 -11.68 6.77
CA LEU A 407 13.88 -10.61 7.05
C LEU A 407 14.27 -10.55 8.55
N PRO A 408 15.53 -10.26 8.89
CA PRO A 408 16.01 -10.23 10.27
C PRO A 408 15.40 -9.09 11.08
N ALA A 409 14.64 -9.44 12.13
CA ALA A 409 13.94 -8.49 13.00
C ALA A 409 14.86 -7.87 14.07
N ARG A 410 15.71 -6.91 13.68
CA ARG A 410 16.66 -6.22 14.59
C ARG A 410 16.04 -5.35 15.70
N SER A 411 14.71 -5.20 15.74
CA SER A 411 14.02 -4.46 16.81
C SER A 411 12.60 -4.98 17.05
N PRO A 412 12.01 -4.78 18.25
CA PRO A 412 10.62 -5.14 18.54
C PRO A 412 9.61 -4.44 17.61
N CYS A 413 9.93 -3.20 17.17
CA CYS A 413 9.11 -2.46 16.22
C CYS A 413 9.12 -3.13 14.83
N MET A 414 10.29 -3.56 14.34
CA MET A 414 10.40 -4.30 13.08
C MET A 414 9.63 -5.62 13.13
N LYS A 415 9.73 -6.37 14.24
CA LYS A 415 8.98 -7.62 14.42
C LYS A 415 7.47 -7.40 14.36
N ARG A 416 6.96 -6.37 15.06
CA ARG A 416 5.54 -5.98 15.01
C ARG A 416 5.09 -5.60 13.59
N LEU A 417 5.89 -4.83 12.86
CA LEU A 417 5.60 -4.46 11.46
C LEU A 417 5.48 -5.69 10.56
N GLN A 418 6.45 -6.61 10.62
CA GLN A 418 6.44 -7.85 9.85
C GLN A 418 5.21 -8.72 10.19
N THR A 419 4.92 -8.91 11.48
CA THR A 419 3.74 -9.67 11.92
C THR A 419 2.44 -9.05 11.40
N ASN A 420 2.27 -7.74 11.50
CA ASN A 420 1.06 -7.06 11.03
C ASN A 420 0.86 -7.21 9.51
N ILE A 421 1.94 -7.04 8.73
CA ILE A 421 1.91 -7.27 7.27
C ILE A 421 1.49 -8.72 6.98
N CYS A 422 2.13 -9.71 7.63
CA CYS A 422 1.81 -11.11 7.42
C CYS A 422 0.34 -11.44 7.76
N THR A 423 -0.18 -10.93 8.88
CA THR A 423 -1.56 -11.18 9.30
C THR A 423 -2.56 -10.60 8.30
N ALA A 424 -2.38 -9.33 7.91
CA ALA A 424 -3.25 -8.68 6.93
C ALA A 424 -3.23 -9.40 5.57
N SER A 425 -2.04 -9.77 5.09
CA SER A 425 -1.87 -10.48 3.82
C SER A 425 -2.46 -11.89 3.83
N ASN A 426 -2.37 -12.62 4.95
CA ASN A 426 -3.02 -13.94 5.07
C ASN A 426 -4.55 -13.83 5.01
N ILE A 427 -5.14 -12.82 5.65
CA ILE A 427 -6.59 -12.55 5.59
C ILE A 427 -6.99 -12.21 4.14
N TYR A 428 -6.24 -11.35 3.46
CA TYR A 428 -6.47 -10.99 2.06
C TYR A 428 -6.44 -12.22 1.13
N LEU A 429 -5.46 -13.11 1.28
CA LEU A 429 -5.37 -14.36 0.52
C LEU A 429 -6.58 -15.27 0.79
N GLN A 430 -6.98 -15.44 2.05
CA GLN A 430 -8.12 -16.28 2.42
C GLN A 430 -9.44 -15.79 1.78
N GLN A 431 -9.66 -14.47 1.75
CA GLN A 431 -10.85 -13.86 1.15
C GLN A 431 -10.88 -14.01 -0.37
N ASN A 432 -9.76 -13.73 -1.06
CA ASN A 432 -9.77 -13.55 -2.51
C ASN A 432 -9.40 -14.81 -3.32
N MET A 433 -8.87 -15.87 -2.69
CA MET A 433 -8.53 -17.12 -3.39
C MET A 433 -9.71 -18.09 -3.58
N LEU A 434 -10.75 -18.02 -2.74
CA LEU A 434 -11.87 -18.99 -2.74
C LEU A 434 -12.64 -19.04 -4.09
N PRO A 435 -12.98 -17.90 -4.74
CA PRO A 435 -13.76 -17.90 -5.98
C PRO A 435 -13.07 -18.60 -7.17
N LEU A 436 -11.74 -18.74 -7.15
CA LEU A 436 -10.97 -19.42 -8.20
C LEU A 436 -11.27 -20.92 -8.32
N GLN A 437 -12.10 -21.50 -7.44
CA GLN A 437 -12.50 -22.91 -7.52
C GLN A 437 -13.65 -23.18 -8.52
N MET A 438 -14.32 -22.15 -9.07
CA MET A 438 -15.49 -22.35 -9.94
C MET A 438 -15.17 -22.85 -11.35
N LEU A 439 -14.17 -22.29 -12.04
CA LEU A 439 -13.82 -22.73 -13.41
C LEU A 439 -13.49 -24.25 -13.48
N PRO A 440 -12.73 -24.86 -12.54
CA PRO A 440 -12.53 -26.31 -12.51
C PRO A 440 -13.81 -27.15 -12.30
N ARG A 441 -14.87 -26.59 -11.71
CA ARG A 441 -16.16 -27.30 -11.55
C ARG A 441 -16.96 -27.28 -12.86
N ILE A 442 -16.98 -26.14 -13.55
CA ILE A 442 -17.57 -25.99 -14.90
C ILE A 442 -16.82 -26.89 -15.92
N LEU A 443 -15.51 -27.09 -15.72
CA LEU A 443 -14.64 -27.84 -16.63
C LEU A 443 -14.57 -29.37 -16.42
N LYS A 444 -15.11 -29.90 -15.32
CA LYS A 444 -15.15 -31.36 -15.14
C LYS A 444 -16.27 -31.94 -15.98
N GLU A 445 -15.92 -32.57 -17.09
CA GLU A 445 -16.82 -33.52 -17.75
C GLU A 445 -17.34 -34.53 -16.72
N LYS A 446 -18.65 -34.80 -16.73
CA LYS A 446 -19.24 -35.85 -15.90
C LYS A 446 -18.46 -37.15 -16.15
N PRO A 447 -18.11 -37.94 -15.12
CA PRO A 447 -17.33 -39.17 -15.30
C PRO A 447 -17.99 -40.13 -16.30
N GLU A 448 -19.32 -40.20 -16.25
CA GLU A 448 -20.21 -40.87 -17.21
C GLU A 448 -20.00 -40.43 -18.66
N ARG A 449 -19.95 -39.12 -18.95
CA ARG A 449 -19.69 -38.59 -20.30
C ARG A 449 -18.27 -38.89 -20.78
N LYS A 450 -17.29 -38.90 -19.86
CA LYS A 450 -15.91 -39.31 -20.19
C LYS A 450 -15.84 -40.81 -20.53
N GLN A 451 -16.55 -41.64 -19.77
CA GLN A 451 -16.61 -43.08 -19.99
C GLN A 451 -17.30 -43.42 -21.32
N LEU A 452 -18.41 -42.77 -21.63
CA LEU A 452 -19.10 -42.91 -22.92
C LEU A 452 -18.21 -42.50 -24.11
N LYS A 453 -17.41 -41.43 -23.99
CA LYS A 453 -16.43 -41.06 -25.02
C LYS A 453 -15.34 -42.13 -25.21
N GLN A 454 -14.76 -42.65 -24.13
CA GLN A 454 -13.75 -43.71 -24.23
C GLN A 454 -14.31 -44.99 -24.85
N GLN A 455 -15.58 -45.34 -24.55
CA GLN A 455 -16.27 -46.44 -25.21
C GLN A 455 -16.50 -46.15 -26.71
N LEU A 456 -16.95 -44.95 -27.07
CA LEU A 456 -17.12 -44.52 -28.46
C LEU A 456 -15.81 -44.61 -29.26
N ASP A 457 -14.72 -44.07 -28.72
CA ASP A 457 -13.39 -44.12 -29.34
C ASP A 457 -12.96 -45.59 -29.59
N THR A 458 -13.21 -46.47 -28.63
CA THR A 458 -12.90 -47.92 -28.73
C THR A 458 -13.72 -48.60 -29.83
N TYR A 459 -15.03 -48.33 -29.91
CA TYR A 459 -15.89 -48.92 -30.94
C TYR A 459 -15.56 -48.40 -32.36
N ILE A 460 -15.16 -47.13 -32.49
CA ILE A 460 -14.69 -46.56 -33.76
C ILE A 460 -13.38 -47.25 -34.20
N GLU A 461 -12.43 -47.48 -33.29
CA GLU A 461 -11.19 -48.20 -33.60
C GLU A 461 -11.47 -49.65 -34.03
N GLN A 462 -12.37 -50.36 -33.33
CA GLN A 462 -12.81 -51.70 -33.71
C GLN A 462 -13.50 -51.73 -35.09
N SER A 463 -14.35 -50.75 -35.38
CA SER A 463 -15.02 -50.62 -36.69
C SER A 463 -13.99 -50.44 -37.82
N ASN A 464 -13.00 -49.57 -37.63
CA ASN A 464 -11.91 -49.37 -38.59
C ASN A 464 -11.05 -50.64 -38.81
N LEU A 465 -10.79 -51.42 -37.76
CA LEU A 465 -10.06 -52.69 -37.86
C LEU A 465 -10.87 -53.75 -38.65
N ILE A 466 -12.16 -53.88 -38.39
CA ILE A 466 -13.03 -54.80 -39.15
C ILE A 466 -13.15 -54.36 -40.60
N GLN A 467 -13.24 -53.05 -40.87
CA GLN A 467 -13.21 -52.50 -42.23
C GLN A 467 -11.93 -52.91 -42.99
N GLY A 468 -10.77 -52.91 -42.31
CA GLY A 468 -9.50 -53.42 -42.84
C GLY A 468 -9.56 -54.92 -43.16
N PHE A 469 -10.00 -55.74 -42.21
CA PHE A 469 -10.14 -57.19 -42.44
C PHE A 469 -11.11 -57.57 -43.56
N ILE A 470 -12.15 -56.76 -43.82
CA ILE A 470 -13.04 -56.92 -44.97
C ILE A 470 -12.27 -56.68 -46.28
N CYS A 471 -11.42 -55.65 -46.35
CA CYS A 471 -10.58 -55.39 -47.51
C CYS A 471 -9.56 -56.52 -47.76
N ASP A 472 -8.94 -57.04 -46.71
CA ASP A 472 -7.98 -58.15 -46.80
C ASP A 472 -8.67 -59.44 -47.27
N ALA A 473 -9.81 -59.81 -46.66
CA ALA A 473 -10.60 -60.97 -47.06
C ALA A 473 -11.14 -60.86 -48.51
N ALA A 474 -11.45 -59.64 -48.97
CA ALA A 474 -11.83 -59.37 -50.36
C ALA A 474 -10.65 -59.56 -51.33
N SER A 475 -9.42 -59.22 -50.93
CA SER A 475 -8.22 -59.45 -51.74
C SER A 475 -7.86 -60.93 -51.89
N GLU A 476 -8.22 -61.74 -50.89
CA GLU A 476 -7.96 -63.20 -50.86
C GLU A 476 -9.15 -64.04 -51.35
N GLY A 477 -10.28 -63.43 -51.70
CA GLY A 477 -11.47 -64.12 -52.23
C GLY A 477 -12.28 -64.92 -51.20
N ARG A 478 -12.14 -64.63 -49.91
CA ARG A 478 -12.81 -65.35 -48.80
C ARG A 478 -14.23 -64.82 -48.55
N THR A 479 -15.18 -65.23 -49.40
CA THR A 479 -16.55 -64.67 -49.46
C THR A 479 -17.43 -64.92 -48.24
N ASP A 480 -17.21 -65.99 -47.47
CA ASP A 480 -17.98 -66.27 -46.25
C ASP A 480 -17.44 -65.50 -45.02
N ASP A 481 -16.13 -65.21 -44.99
CA ASP A 481 -15.54 -64.33 -43.98
C ASP A 481 -16.05 -62.89 -44.13
N ILE A 482 -16.15 -62.39 -45.36
CA ILE A 482 -16.68 -61.05 -45.67
C ILE A 482 -18.08 -60.86 -45.10
N LYS A 483 -19.03 -61.77 -45.37
CA LYS A 483 -20.42 -61.68 -44.87
C LYS A 483 -20.48 -61.64 -43.34
N THR A 484 -19.59 -62.38 -42.68
CA THR A 484 -19.52 -62.46 -41.22
C THR A 484 -18.98 -61.14 -40.65
N LEU A 485 -17.91 -60.61 -41.22
CA LEU A 485 -17.31 -59.32 -40.84
C LEU A 485 -18.25 -58.14 -41.12
N GLU A 486 -18.99 -58.13 -42.24
CA GLU A 486 -20.03 -57.12 -42.54
C GLU A 486 -21.21 -57.15 -41.55
N MET A 487 -21.48 -58.30 -40.92
CA MET A 487 -22.50 -58.40 -39.88
C MET A 487 -21.99 -57.79 -38.57
N SER A 488 -20.78 -58.15 -38.14
CA SER A 488 -20.11 -57.54 -36.98
C SER A 488 -19.90 -56.03 -37.14
N LEU A 489 -19.56 -55.54 -38.34
CA LEU A 489 -19.43 -54.12 -38.64
C LEU A 489 -20.75 -53.36 -38.40
N ARG A 490 -21.89 -53.93 -38.82
CA ARG A 490 -23.21 -53.33 -38.59
C ARG A 490 -23.59 -53.30 -37.12
N GLU A 491 -23.23 -54.33 -36.35
CA GLU A 491 -23.45 -54.35 -34.90
C GLU A 491 -22.63 -53.26 -34.18
N LEU A 492 -21.35 -53.09 -34.55
CA LEU A 492 -20.52 -51.99 -34.05
C LEU A 492 -21.08 -50.62 -34.43
N GLN A 493 -21.57 -50.45 -35.66
CA GLN A 493 -22.17 -49.20 -36.13
C GLN A 493 -23.41 -48.82 -35.29
N CYS A 494 -24.28 -49.78 -35.00
CA CYS A 494 -25.45 -49.57 -34.13
C CYS A 494 -25.06 -49.14 -32.70
N GLU A 495 -23.99 -49.69 -32.13
CA GLU A 495 -23.51 -49.26 -30.80
C GLU A 495 -22.83 -47.89 -30.82
N ILE A 496 -22.13 -47.55 -31.92
CA ILE A 496 -21.60 -46.19 -32.17
C ILE A 496 -22.75 -45.17 -32.17
N ASP A 497 -23.80 -45.41 -32.96
CA ASP A 497 -24.97 -44.52 -33.06
C ASP A 497 -25.72 -44.42 -31.72
N SER A 498 -25.87 -45.54 -31.01
CA SER A 498 -26.43 -45.65 -29.65
C SER A 498 -25.67 -44.82 -28.61
N ILE A 499 -24.34 -44.75 -28.70
CA ILE A 499 -23.50 -43.99 -27.78
C ILE A 499 -23.42 -42.50 -28.19
N GLN A 500 -23.42 -42.18 -29.48
CA GLN A 500 -23.52 -40.80 -29.97
C GLN A 500 -24.85 -40.15 -29.55
N SER A 501 -25.97 -40.87 -29.69
CA SER A 501 -27.30 -40.45 -29.23
C SER A 501 -27.38 -40.17 -27.71
N LYS A 502 -26.48 -40.77 -26.90
CA LYS A 502 -26.35 -40.51 -25.45
C LYS A 502 -25.34 -39.40 -25.11
N LEU A 503 -24.58 -38.92 -26.09
CA LEU A 503 -23.52 -37.92 -25.93
C LEU A 503 -23.95 -36.51 -26.34
N ASP A 504 -24.95 -36.39 -27.21
CA ASP A 504 -25.62 -35.14 -27.61
C ASP A 504 -26.60 -34.61 -26.52
#